data_AF-A0A944K588-F1
#
_entry.id   AF-A0A944K588-F1
#
_cell.length_a   1.000
_cell.length_b   1.000
_cell.length_c   1.000
_cell.angle_alpha   90.00
_cell.angle_beta   90.00
_cell.angle_gamma   90.00
#
_symmetry.space_group_name_H-M   'P 1'
#
loop_
_entity.id
_entity.type
_entity.pdbx_description
1 polymer ?
#
loop_
_entity_poly.entity_id
_entity_poly.type
_entity_poly.pdbx_seq_one_letter_code
_entity_poly.pdbx_strand_id
1 'polypeptide(L)'
;MGYSVLLYTGLHVAVWAVASLMAAQAMGVSRWDFMLFGMVALGTVGVLMMLLAVCAGLGHVHMGVEAFRYRLGAAMVLLTVPLWITILLAPVALVESLVAVLFAWLMPAPLIPENWEGLPRMSPGDRAPL
;
A
#
# COMPACT_ATOMS: atom_id res chain seq x y z
N MET A 1 3.19 12.97 -4.16
CA MET A 1 3.96 11.71 -4.11
C MET A 1 4.70 11.48 -2.80
N GLY A 2 5.54 12.42 -2.32
CA GLY A 2 6.30 12.23 -1.05
C GLY A 2 5.42 11.92 0.17
N TYR A 3 4.25 12.57 0.29
CA TYR A 3 3.29 12.28 1.36
C TYR A 3 2.78 10.83 1.37
N SER A 4 2.43 10.28 0.21
CA SER A 4 1.93 8.90 0.11
C SER A 4 3.00 7.87 0.52
N VAL A 5 4.26 8.11 0.13
CA VAL A 5 5.38 7.26 0.54
C VAL A 5 5.56 7.32 2.05
N LEU A 6 5.61 8.52 2.64
CA LEU A 6 5.73 8.69 4.09
C LEU A 6 4.56 8.08 4.86
N LEU A 7 3.33 8.22 4.35
CA LEU A 7 2.13 7.64 4.95
C LEU A 7 2.22 6.11 4.99
N TYR A 8 2.54 5.47 3.86
CA TYR A 8 2.65 4.02 3.80
C TYR A 8 3.80 3.50 4.67
N THR A 9 4.99 4.11 4.58
CA THR A 9 6.13 3.74 5.42
C THR A 9 5.79 3.89 6.91
N GLY A 10 5.11 4.96 7.30
CA GLY A 10 4.67 5.18 8.68
C GLY A 10 3.69 4.11 9.16
N LEU A 11 2.68 3.78 8.36
CA LEU A 11 1.70 2.72 8.67
C LEU A 11 2.38 1.35 8.79
N HIS A 12 3.27 1.01 7.86
CA HIS A 12 4.03 -0.24 7.86
C HIS A 12 4.88 -0.36 9.12
N VAL A 13 5.71 0.65 9.42
CA VAL A 13 6.58 0.65 10.60
C VAL A 13 5.76 0.51 11.89
N ALA A 14 4.62 1.20 11.98
CA ALA A 14 3.74 1.10 13.15
C ALA A 14 3.17 -0.31 13.34
N VAL A 15 2.69 -0.94 12.27
CA VAL A 15 2.15 -2.32 12.31
C VAL A 15 3.21 -3.32 12.74
N TRP A 16 4.39 -3.24 12.14
CA TRP A 16 5.49 -4.13 12.49
C TRP A 16 5.96 -3.90 13.92
N ALA A 17 6.11 -2.66 14.38
CA ALA A 17 6.45 -2.38 15.77
C ALA A 17 5.48 -3.04 16.75
N VAL A 18 4.16 -2.90 16.53
CA VAL A 18 3.13 -3.55 17.35
C VAL A 18 3.22 -5.08 17.26
N ALA A 19 3.35 -5.62 16.06
CA ALA A 19 3.45 -7.06 15.86
C ALA A 19 4.70 -7.66 16.52
N SER A 20 5.84 -6.96 16.52
CA SER A 20 7.06 -7.40 17.20
C SER A 20 6.90 -7.51 18.71
N LEU A 21 6.16 -6.57 19.31
CA LEU A 21 5.88 -6.56 20.74
C LEU A 21 4.99 -7.75 21.10
N MET A 22 3.94 -7.98 20.30
CA MET A 22 3.02 -9.10 20.49
C MET A 22 3.71 -10.45 20.26
N ALA A 23 4.50 -10.58 19.19
CA ALA A 23 5.23 -11.81 18.86
C ALA A 23 6.24 -12.20 19.93
N ALA A 24 6.98 -11.22 20.47
CA ALA A 24 7.92 -11.47 21.55
C ALA A 24 7.24 -11.89 22.85
N GLN A 25 6.04 -11.36 23.13
CA GLN A 25 5.27 -11.76 24.30
C GLN A 25 4.62 -13.14 24.14
N ALA A 26 4.10 -13.46 22.95
CA ALA A 26 3.32 -14.67 22.72
C ALA A 26 4.16 -15.90 22.39
N MET A 27 5.29 -15.73 21.71
CA MET A 27 6.07 -16.85 21.15
C MET A 27 7.53 -16.89 21.61
N GLY A 28 7.96 -15.94 22.44
CA GLY A 28 9.36 -15.88 22.90
C GLY A 28 10.37 -15.57 21.79
N VAL A 29 9.93 -15.08 20.64
CA VAL A 29 10.80 -14.70 19.52
C VAL A 29 11.46 -13.35 19.81
N SER A 30 12.71 -13.19 19.40
CA SER A 30 13.44 -11.92 19.50
C SER A 30 12.68 -10.80 18.78
N ARG A 31 12.41 -9.70 19.50
CA ARG A 31 11.81 -8.47 18.92
C ARG A 31 12.62 -7.95 17.74
N TRP A 32 13.95 -8.05 17.85
CA TRP A 32 14.87 -7.56 16.84
C TRP A 32 14.82 -8.40 15.56
N ASP A 33 14.72 -9.71 15.67
CA ASP A 33 14.63 -10.60 14.50
C ASP A 33 13.31 -10.38 13.77
N PHE A 34 12.22 -10.19 14.53
CA PHE A 34 10.92 -9.86 13.97
C PHE A 34 10.93 -8.49 13.28
N MET A 35 11.66 -7.50 13.82
CA MET A 35 11.84 -6.19 13.19
C MET A 35 12.72 -6.19 11.98
N LEU A 36 13.80 -6.95 11.99
CA LEU A 36 14.59 -7.14 10.81
C LEU A 36 13.75 -7.77 9.69
N PHE A 37 12.95 -8.79 10.02
CA PHE A 37 12.03 -9.39 9.05
C PHE A 37 11.02 -8.36 8.51
N GLY A 38 10.45 -7.52 9.37
CA GLY A 38 9.55 -6.44 8.96
C GLY A 38 10.16 -5.40 8.02
N MET A 39 11.43 -5.07 8.21
CA MET A 39 12.18 -4.18 7.32
C MET A 39 12.48 -4.84 5.97
N VAL A 40 12.77 -6.15 5.96
CA VAL A 40 12.91 -6.92 4.71
C VAL A 40 11.57 -7.03 3.98
N ALA A 41 10.47 -7.22 4.70
CA ALA A 41 9.12 -7.20 4.16
C ALA A 41 8.76 -5.84 3.56
N LEU A 42 9.16 -4.73 4.19
CA LEU A 42 9.01 -3.38 3.63
C LEU A 42 9.77 -3.24 2.30
N GLY A 43 11.03 -3.69 2.27
CA GLY A 43 11.88 -3.60 1.08
C GLY A 43 11.39 -4.43 -0.10
N THR A 44 10.67 -5.52 0.15
CA THR A 44 10.16 -6.43 -0.89
C THR A 44 8.72 -6.11 -1.24
N VAL A 45 7.79 -6.35 -0.33
CA VAL A 45 6.35 -6.14 -0.54
C VAL A 45 6.00 -4.65 -0.57
N GLY A 46 6.54 -3.88 0.38
CA GLY A 46 6.22 -2.46 0.49
C GLY A 46 6.67 -1.62 -0.72
N VAL A 47 7.88 -1.88 -1.25
CA VAL A 47 8.36 -1.22 -2.48
C VAL A 47 7.45 -1.57 -3.67
N LEU A 48 7.07 -2.84 -3.83
CA LEU A 48 6.17 -3.25 -4.90
C LEU A 48 4.80 -2.58 -4.78
N MET A 49 4.25 -2.45 -3.56
CA MET A 49 3.01 -1.71 -3.32
C MET A 49 3.13 -0.24 -3.70
N MET A 50 4.24 0.42 -3.36
CA MET A 50 4.47 1.82 -3.73
C MET A 50 4.61 2.01 -5.25
N LEU A 51 5.34 1.13 -5.93
CA LEU A 51 5.45 1.16 -7.39
C LEU A 51 4.08 0.95 -8.05
N LEU A 52 3.30 -0.01 -7.57
CA LEU A 52 1.93 -0.23 -8.04
C LEU A 52 1.07 1.01 -7.83
N ALA A 53 1.11 1.64 -6.65
CA ALA A 53 0.34 2.84 -6.33
C ALA A 53 0.68 4.01 -7.25
N VAL A 54 1.97 4.22 -7.51
CA VAL A 54 2.46 5.25 -8.42
C VAL A 54 1.97 4.97 -9.83
N CYS A 55 2.22 3.78 -10.39
CA CYS A 55 1.79 3.43 -11.74
C CYS A 55 0.27 3.52 -11.91
N ALA A 56 -0.49 3.04 -10.92
CA ALA A 56 -1.94 3.10 -10.93
C ALA A 56 -2.44 4.56 -10.86
N GLY A 57 -1.83 5.41 -10.04
CA GLY A 57 -2.13 6.83 -9.97
C GLY A 57 -1.85 7.60 -11.26
N LEU A 58 -0.81 7.20 -12.01
CA LEU A 58 -0.52 7.74 -13.34
C LEU A 58 -1.56 7.29 -14.38
N GLY A 59 -2.07 6.04 -14.26
CA GLY A 59 -3.03 5.44 -15.19
C GLY A 59 -4.51 5.63 -14.86
N HIS A 60 -4.85 6.33 -13.77
CA HIS A 60 -6.21 6.47 -13.25
C HIS A 60 -7.18 7.22 -14.19
N VAL A 61 -6.66 7.93 -15.20
CA VAL A 61 -7.38 8.86 -16.10
C VAL A 61 -8.63 8.29 -16.78
N HIS A 62 -8.84 6.97 -16.74
CA HIS A 62 -9.98 6.28 -17.35
C HIS A 62 -10.94 5.60 -16.35
N MET A 63 -10.82 5.88 -15.04
CA MET A 63 -11.61 5.19 -14.01
C MET A 63 -12.10 6.14 -12.91
N GLY A 64 -13.36 5.98 -12.51
CA GLY A 64 -13.90 6.68 -11.34
C GLY A 64 -13.09 6.39 -10.07
N VAL A 65 -12.94 7.39 -9.20
CA VAL A 65 -12.05 7.35 -8.02
C VAL A 65 -12.35 6.17 -7.09
N GLU A 66 -13.62 5.82 -6.88
CA GLU A 66 -14.00 4.69 -6.04
C GLU A 66 -13.59 3.34 -6.64
N ALA A 67 -13.88 3.13 -7.93
CA ALA A 67 -13.49 1.92 -8.64
C ALA A 67 -11.96 1.77 -8.70
N PHE A 68 -11.24 2.89 -8.84
CA PHE A 68 -9.80 2.94 -8.76
C PHE A 68 -9.28 2.48 -7.39
N ARG A 69 -9.79 3.07 -6.30
CA ARG A 69 -9.39 2.72 -4.92
C ARG A 69 -9.66 1.26 -4.60
N TYR A 70 -10.81 0.74 -5.02
CA TYR A 70 -11.17 -0.66 -4.81
C TYR A 70 -10.20 -1.61 -5.53
N ARG A 71 -9.93 -1.37 -6.83
CA ARG A 71 -9.02 -2.20 -7.62
C ARG A 71 -7.58 -2.10 -7.12
N LEU A 72 -7.14 -0.90 -6.73
CA LEU A 72 -5.82 -0.69 -6.16
C LEU A 72 -5.66 -1.44 -4.83
N GLY A 73 -6.62 -1.29 -3.92
CA GLY A 73 -6.63 -2.02 -2.65
C GLY A 73 -6.60 -3.53 -2.86
N ALA A 74 -7.43 -4.06 -3.76
CA ALA A 74 -7.45 -5.49 -4.09
C ALA A 74 -6.10 -5.98 -4.62
N ALA A 75 -5.48 -5.24 -5.55
CA ALA A 75 -4.17 -5.58 -6.09
C ALA A 75 -3.07 -5.52 -5.02
N MET A 76 -3.13 -4.56 -4.11
CA MET A 76 -2.17 -4.47 -3.00
C MET A 76 -2.34 -5.60 -1.97
N VAL A 77 -3.57 -6.03 -1.67
CA VAL A 77 -3.81 -7.19 -0.80
C VAL A 77 -3.15 -8.44 -1.40
N LEU A 78 -3.21 -8.65 -2.71
CA LEU A 78 -2.53 -9.78 -3.36
C LEU A 78 -1.01 -9.72 -3.17
N LEU A 79 -0.41 -8.54 -3.13
CA LEU A 79 1.02 -8.39 -2.85
C LEU A 79 1.39 -8.75 -1.40
N THR A 80 0.43 -8.80 -0.47
CA THR A 80 0.68 -9.28 0.89
C THR A 80 0.76 -10.79 1.00
N VAL A 81 0.31 -11.56 0.00
CA VAL A 81 0.23 -13.04 0.06
C VAL A 81 1.54 -13.71 0.50
N PRO A 82 2.74 -13.28 0.04
CA PRO A 82 4.00 -13.83 0.54
C PRO A 82 4.19 -13.69 2.06
N LEU A 83 3.57 -12.67 2.68
CA LEU A 83 3.59 -12.46 4.13
C LEU A 83 2.61 -13.39 4.85
N TRP A 84 1.67 -14.04 4.17
CA TRP A 84 0.67 -14.91 4.82
C TRP A 84 1.29 -16.14 5.47
N ILE A 85 2.50 -16.54 5.05
CA ILE A 85 3.27 -17.58 5.75
C ILE A 85 3.56 -17.19 7.21
N THR A 86 3.56 -15.88 7.51
CA THR A 86 3.81 -15.34 8.86
C THR A 86 2.56 -15.24 9.72
N ILE A 87 1.35 -15.49 9.17
CA ILE A 87 0.08 -15.50 9.93
C ILE A 87 0.15 -16.48 11.11
N LEU A 88 0.88 -17.59 10.94
CA LEU A 88 1.08 -18.60 11.98
C LEU A 88 1.89 -18.09 13.17
N LEU A 89 2.63 -16.99 13.01
CA LEU A 89 3.47 -16.37 14.03
C LEU A 89 2.80 -15.12 14.62
N ALA A 90 2.20 -14.28 13.79
CA ALA A 90 1.40 -13.15 14.24
C ALA A 90 0.41 -12.78 13.13
N PRO A 91 -0.73 -12.12 13.43
CA PRO A 91 -1.72 -11.75 12.41
C PRO A 91 -1.23 -10.64 11.46
N VAL A 92 0.08 -10.50 11.26
CA VAL A 92 0.76 -9.47 10.47
C VAL A 92 0.22 -9.39 9.06
N ALA A 93 0.07 -10.51 8.37
CA ALA A 93 -0.38 -10.44 6.98
C ALA A 93 -1.83 -9.91 6.85
N LEU A 94 -2.68 -10.19 7.84
CA LEU A 94 -4.01 -9.59 7.92
C LEU A 94 -3.91 -8.08 8.18
N VAL A 95 -3.07 -7.66 9.13
CA VAL A 95 -2.90 -6.22 9.43
C VAL A 95 -2.27 -5.47 8.25
N GLU A 96 -1.30 -6.05 7.57
CA GLU A 96 -0.69 -5.53 6.34
C GLU A 96 -1.71 -5.42 5.21
N SER A 97 -2.60 -6.39 5.06
CA SER A 97 -3.71 -6.31 4.09
C SER A 97 -4.62 -5.12 4.40
N LEU A 98 -4.93 -4.88 5.67
CA LEU A 98 -5.74 -3.74 6.10
C LEU A 98 -4.99 -2.41 5.88
N VAL A 99 -3.69 -2.33 6.16
CA VAL A 99 -2.86 -1.16 5.86
C VAL A 99 -2.84 -0.88 4.36
N ALA A 100 -2.71 -1.90 3.54
CA ALA A 100 -2.66 -1.76 2.10
C ALA A 100 -3.98 -1.21 1.54
N VAL A 101 -5.12 -1.72 2.02
CA VAL A 101 -6.44 -1.18 1.67
C VAL A 101 -6.60 0.25 2.18
N LEU A 102 -6.27 0.51 3.45
CA LEU A 102 -6.35 1.85 4.04
C LEU A 102 -5.49 2.85 3.27
N PHE A 103 -4.28 2.45 2.89
CA PHE A 103 -3.38 3.26 2.08
C PHE A 103 -4.01 3.59 0.72
N ALA A 104 -4.59 2.60 0.02
CA ALA A 104 -5.29 2.85 -1.24
C ALA A 104 -6.43 3.87 -1.08
N TRP A 105 -7.17 3.84 0.05
CA TRP A 105 -8.24 4.79 0.35
C TRP A 105 -7.75 6.19 0.72
N LEU A 106 -6.65 6.28 1.48
CA LEU A 106 -6.05 7.55 1.89
C LEU A 106 -5.20 8.18 0.80
N MET A 107 -4.85 7.42 -0.24
CA MET A 107 -4.09 7.94 -1.36
C MET A 107 -4.90 9.03 -2.08
N PRO A 108 -4.30 10.22 -2.30
CA PRO A 108 -4.92 11.24 -3.13
C PRO A 108 -5.07 10.71 -4.56
N ALA A 109 -6.29 10.79 -5.10
CA ALA A 109 -6.63 10.40 -6.46
C ALA A 109 -7.43 11.55 -7.12
N PRO A 110 -6.98 12.12 -8.25
CA PRO A 110 -5.76 11.74 -8.98
C PRO A 110 -4.47 12.10 -8.22
N LEU A 111 -3.43 11.28 -8.38
CA LEU A 111 -2.08 11.55 -7.84
C LEU A 111 -1.39 12.72 -8.58
N ILE A 112 -1.84 12.96 -9.81
CA ILE A 112 -1.46 14.06 -10.69
C ILE A 112 -2.58 15.11 -10.63
N PRO A 113 -2.28 16.38 -10.35
CA PRO A 113 -3.25 17.47 -10.50
C PRO A 113 -3.76 17.58 -11.95
N GLU A 114 -5.06 17.83 -12.15
CA GLU A 114 -5.66 17.99 -13.48
C GLU A 114 -5.01 19.12 -14.31
N ASN A 115 -4.37 20.09 -13.65
CA ASN A 115 -3.64 21.19 -14.27
C ASN A 115 -2.15 20.87 -14.54
N TRP A 116 -1.72 19.61 -14.46
CA TRP A 116 -0.34 19.27 -14.78
C TRP A 116 -0.07 19.46 -16.29
N GLU A 117 0.80 20.41 -16.62
CA GLU A 117 1.20 20.74 -17.99
C GLU A 117 1.83 19.59 -18.79
N GLY A 118 2.26 18.51 -18.11
CA GLY A 118 2.83 17.31 -18.72
C GLY A 118 1.81 16.23 -19.11
N LEU A 119 0.51 16.41 -18.80
CA LEU A 119 -0.52 15.47 -19.22
C LEU A 119 -0.74 15.58 -20.74
N PRO A 120 -0.87 14.45 -21.48
CA PRO A 120 -1.39 14.47 -22.83
C PRO A 120 -2.74 15.20 -22.81
N ARG A 121 -2.90 16.24 -23.65
CA ARG A 121 -4.18 16.94 -23.77
C ARG A 121 -5.22 15.94 -24.30
N MET A 122 -5.97 15.32 -23.40
CA MET A 122 -7.09 14.46 -23.77
C MET A 122 -8.14 15.31 -24.47
N SER A 123 -8.62 14.84 -25.62
CA SER A 123 -9.65 15.57 -26.35
C SER A 123 -10.95 15.52 -25.53
N PRO A 124 -11.87 16.49 -25.71
CA PRO A 124 -13.16 16.50 -25.01
C PRO A 124 -13.98 15.21 -25.18
N GLY A 125 -13.70 14.40 -26.20
CA GLY A 125 -14.38 13.11 -26.46
C GLY A 125 -13.84 11.92 -25.67
N ASP A 126 -12.70 12.04 -25.00
CA ASP A 126 -12.03 10.92 -24.32
C ASP A 126 -12.36 10.84 -22.81
N ARG A 127 -13.15 11.81 -22.30
CA ARG A 127 -13.57 11.82 -20.89
C ARG A 127 -14.75 10.86 -20.71
N ALA A 128 -14.56 9.83 -19.89
CA ALA A 128 -15.68 8.99 -19.46
C ALA A 128 -16.73 9.84 -18.73
N PRO A 129 -18.04 9.60 -18.95
CA PRO A 129 -19.10 10.33 -18.26
C PRO A 129 -18.99 10.11 -16.74
N LEU A 130 -19.14 11.21 -16.00
CA LEU A 130 -19.20 11.25 -14.53
C LEU A 130 -20.47 10.58 -14.00
#